data_AF-A0A6G3S7N4-F1
#
_entry.id   AF-A0A6G3S7N4-F1
#
_cell.length_a   1.000
_cell.length_b   1.000
_cell.length_c   1.000
_cell.angle_alpha   90.00
_cell.angle_beta   90.00
_cell.angle_gamma   90.00
#
_symmetry.space_group_name_H-M   'P 1'
#
loop_
_entity.id
_entity.type
_entity.pdbx_description
1 polymer ?
#
loop_
_entity_poly.entity_id
_entity_poly.type
_entity_poly.pdbx_seq_one_letter_code
_entity_poly.pdbx_strand_id
1 'polypeptide(L)'
;TLRGLGASARSDLPSGGYRLAVGHAAGRPVIAMEGVGDDGLFHAAQTLRQLITGRAVAGAVVRDWPGTAVRGLTEGFYGTPWSTEQRLDQLDFMGRTKQNRYLYAPGDDLYRQARWREPYPAAQRADFRRLAERARANHVTLGWAVAPGQGMCLSSDDDLKALNRKLDAMWALGVRAFQLQFQDVSYSEWHCESDAREFGSGPRAAATAQAKVANAVARHLAARHPDAEPLSLMPTEYYQDGRTAYRTALAHGLDDAVEVAWTGVGVVPRTITGGELAGARAAFDSSGTAHKLLTMDNYPVNDYAEDRIFLGPYTGREPAVASGSAALLANAMEQPAASRIPLFTAADYAWNPRDYRPQESWKAAIDDLADGDKDARAALGALAGNDASSVLGADESAYLKPLLSAFWQARTTTDAGRNKAAAKELRDAFTAMRRAPGGLDDTALESEVRPWSDKLGRYGAAGEAAVDMLAAAGRGDDTAAWQASRRLAALR
;
A
#
# COMPACT_ATOMS: atom_id res chain seq x y z
N THR A 1 -34.77 6.81 14.02
CA THR A 1 -33.77 5.99 14.73
C THR A 1 -33.27 4.91 13.78
N LEU A 2 -32.06 4.37 13.97
CA LEU A 2 -31.50 3.31 13.11
C LEU A 2 -32.45 2.11 12.95
N ARG A 3 -33.08 1.66 14.05
CA ARG A 3 -34.10 0.60 14.04
C ARG A 3 -35.31 0.96 13.19
N GLY A 4 -35.77 2.21 13.27
CA GLY A 4 -36.89 2.71 12.46
C GLY A 4 -36.57 2.88 10.96
N LEU A 5 -35.29 2.79 10.58
CA LEU A 5 -34.81 2.81 9.20
C LEU A 5 -34.38 1.41 8.71
N GLY A 6 -34.72 0.34 9.43
CA GLY A 6 -34.41 -1.04 9.04
C GLY A 6 -33.00 -1.53 9.37
N ALA A 7 -32.19 -0.76 10.09
CA ALA A 7 -30.88 -1.23 10.54
C ALA A 7 -31.01 -2.19 11.74
N SER A 8 -30.44 -3.39 11.60
CA SER A 8 -30.36 -4.41 12.65
C SER A 8 -29.56 -3.93 13.86
N ALA A 9 -29.74 -4.56 15.04
CA ALA A 9 -29.10 -4.15 16.29
C ALA A 9 -27.55 -4.18 16.22
N ARG A 10 -26.88 -3.37 17.06
CA ARG A 10 -25.41 -3.23 17.10
C ARG A 10 -24.70 -4.43 17.75
N SER A 11 -25.43 -5.24 18.51
CA SER A 11 -24.90 -6.23 19.45
C SER A 11 -24.22 -7.38 18.72
N ASP A 12 -22.95 -7.19 18.35
CA ASP A 12 -22.01 -8.14 17.71
C ASP A 12 -20.93 -7.46 16.83
N LEU A 13 -21.00 -6.15 16.57
CA LEU A 13 -19.97 -5.48 15.77
C LEU A 13 -18.62 -5.38 16.50
N PRO A 14 -17.50 -5.72 15.84
CA PRO A 14 -16.16 -5.55 16.40
C PRO A 14 -15.74 -4.07 16.44
N SER A 15 -14.58 -3.78 17.06
CA SER A 15 -13.99 -2.43 17.08
C SER A 15 -13.85 -1.87 15.66
N GLY A 16 -14.17 -0.59 15.48
CA GLY A 16 -14.20 0.07 14.17
C GLY A 16 -15.43 -0.25 13.31
N GLY A 17 -16.32 -1.15 13.76
CA GLY A 17 -17.58 -1.45 13.08
C GLY A 17 -18.64 -0.36 13.28
N TYR A 18 -19.58 -0.25 12.35
CA TYR A 18 -20.61 0.79 12.37
C TYR A 18 -21.90 0.40 11.66
N ARG A 19 -22.91 1.25 11.85
CA ARG A 19 -24.18 1.23 11.12
C ARG A 19 -24.49 2.62 10.60
N LEU A 20 -25.03 2.69 9.40
CA LEU A 20 -25.50 3.93 8.76
C LEU A 20 -26.84 3.64 8.08
N ALA A 21 -27.79 4.54 8.22
CA ALA A 21 -29.05 4.47 7.49
C ALA A 21 -29.44 5.86 6.97
N VAL A 22 -29.77 5.94 5.69
CA VAL A 22 -30.24 7.13 4.98
C VAL A 22 -31.60 6.79 4.38
N GLY A 23 -32.65 7.50 4.79
CA GLY A 23 -34.00 7.22 4.33
C GLY A 23 -35.04 8.18 4.88
N HIS A 24 -36.28 7.72 5.03
CA HIS A 24 -37.37 8.50 5.62
C HIS A 24 -37.87 7.85 6.91
N ALA A 25 -38.10 8.64 7.95
CA ALA A 25 -38.77 8.21 9.17
C ALA A 25 -39.86 9.22 9.54
N ALA A 26 -41.08 8.74 9.79
CA ALA A 26 -42.26 9.58 10.06
C ALA A 26 -42.46 10.71 9.01
N GLY A 27 -42.26 10.38 7.73
CA GLY A 27 -42.44 11.31 6.61
C GLY A 27 -41.34 12.37 6.44
N ARG A 28 -40.25 12.30 7.20
CA ARG A 28 -39.11 13.23 7.10
C ARG A 28 -37.83 12.52 6.65
N PRO A 29 -36.96 13.16 5.84
CA PRO A 29 -35.65 12.61 5.52
C PRO A 29 -34.80 12.54 6.79
N VAL A 30 -34.13 11.40 7.00
CA VAL A 30 -33.30 11.13 8.17
C VAL A 30 -32.03 10.42 7.74
N ILE A 31 -30.91 10.90 8.27
CA ILE A 31 -29.62 10.21 8.27
C ILE A 31 -29.32 9.85 9.73
N ALA A 32 -29.02 8.58 9.99
CA ALA A 32 -28.63 8.12 11.31
C ALA A 32 -27.39 7.23 11.18
N MET A 33 -26.42 7.43 12.05
CA MET A 33 -25.20 6.61 12.10
C MET A 33 -24.80 6.34 13.54
N GLU A 34 -24.22 5.18 13.78
CA GLU A 34 -23.68 4.77 15.09
C GLU A 34 -22.46 3.87 14.85
N GLY A 35 -21.38 4.14 15.56
CA GLY A 35 -20.15 3.35 15.52
C GLY A 35 -19.81 2.69 16.84
N VAL A 36 -18.97 1.65 16.78
CA VAL A 36 -18.29 1.08 17.93
C VAL A 36 -17.04 1.92 18.20
N GLY A 37 -17.09 2.73 19.27
CA GLY A 37 -16.06 3.72 19.59
C GLY A 37 -15.98 4.87 18.57
N ASP A 38 -14.98 5.73 18.76
CA ASP A 38 -14.78 6.90 17.90
C ASP A 38 -14.41 6.51 16.47
N ASP A 39 -13.59 5.45 16.30
CA ASP A 39 -13.20 4.92 14.99
C ASP A 39 -14.38 4.42 14.18
N GLY A 40 -15.31 3.68 14.80
CA GLY A 40 -16.52 3.22 14.11
C GLY A 40 -17.37 4.39 13.62
N LEU A 41 -17.51 5.43 14.44
CA LEU A 41 -18.29 6.61 14.06
C LEU A 41 -17.62 7.37 12.91
N PHE A 42 -16.29 7.49 12.95
CA PHE A 42 -15.49 8.06 11.87
C PHE A 42 -15.67 7.27 10.57
N HIS A 43 -15.56 5.94 10.60
CA HIS A 43 -15.79 5.10 9.43
C HIS A 43 -17.20 5.27 8.85
N ALA A 44 -18.22 5.39 9.70
CA ALA A 44 -19.59 5.68 9.27
C ALA A 44 -19.70 7.02 8.53
N ALA A 45 -19.02 8.05 9.04
CA ALA A 45 -18.94 9.35 8.40
C ALA A 45 -18.22 9.27 7.04
N GLN A 46 -17.16 8.47 6.91
CA GLN A 46 -16.48 8.27 5.61
C GLN A 46 -17.40 7.60 4.58
N THR A 47 -18.17 6.60 4.98
CA THR A 47 -19.16 5.99 4.08
C THR A 47 -20.28 6.96 3.72
N LEU A 48 -20.75 7.76 4.68
CA LEU A 48 -21.74 8.81 4.41
C LEU A 48 -21.21 9.82 3.38
N ARG A 49 -19.93 10.23 3.47
CA ARG A 49 -19.30 11.13 2.48
C ARG A 49 -19.39 10.58 1.06
N GLN A 50 -19.22 9.27 0.88
CA GLN A 50 -19.32 8.61 -0.43
C GLN A 50 -20.76 8.52 -0.96
N LEU A 51 -21.76 8.55 -0.08
CA LEU A 51 -23.18 8.55 -0.47
C LEU A 51 -23.71 9.94 -0.84
N ILE A 52 -22.94 11.01 -0.59
CA ILE A 52 -23.33 12.39 -0.89
C ILE A 52 -22.92 12.73 -2.32
N THR A 53 -23.86 13.27 -3.10
CA THR A 53 -23.59 13.82 -4.44
C THR A 53 -24.25 15.19 -4.55
N GLY A 54 -23.45 16.25 -4.52
CA GLY A 54 -23.95 17.63 -4.46
C GLY A 54 -24.83 17.86 -3.22
N ARG A 55 -26.14 18.06 -3.44
CA ARG A 55 -27.14 18.24 -2.36
C ARG A 55 -27.99 17.00 -2.09
N ALA A 56 -27.74 15.89 -2.77
CA ALA A 56 -28.46 14.65 -2.61
C ALA A 56 -27.64 13.64 -1.78
N VAL A 57 -28.34 12.74 -1.08
CA VAL A 57 -27.73 11.61 -0.38
C VAL A 57 -28.43 10.33 -0.84
N ALA A 58 -27.66 9.36 -1.30
CA ALA A 58 -28.20 8.06 -1.71
C ALA A 58 -28.82 7.33 -0.51
N GLY A 59 -30.04 6.81 -0.69
CA GLY A 59 -30.71 5.98 0.32
C GLY A 59 -29.95 4.67 0.51
N ALA A 60 -29.60 4.34 1.75
CA ALA A 60 -28.80 3.17 2.07
C ALA A 60 -29.07 2.68 3.49
N VAL A 61 -28.89 1.38 3.72
CA VAL A 61 -28.80 0.77 5.05
C VAL A 61 -27.53 -0.05 5.07
N VAL A 62 -26.56 0.38 5.87
CA VAL A 62 -25.21 -0.18 5.95
C VAL A 62 -24.97 -0.70 7.35
N ARG A 63 -24.42 -1.90 7.43
CA ARG A 63 -23.82 -2.49 8.63
C ARG A 63 -22.48 -3.07 8.20
N ASP A 64 -21.39 -2.54 8.74
CA ASP A 64 -20.07 -2.72 8.14
C ASP A 64 -18.96 -2.70 9.21
N TRP A 65 -17.87 -3.42 8.96
CA TRP A 65 -16.75 -3.61 9.89
C TRP A 65 -15.51 -4.15 9.17
N PRO A 66 -14.29 -3.93 9.70
CA PRO A 66 -13.08 -4.38 9.04
C PRO A 66 -12.79 -5.88 9.23
N GLY A 67 -12.27 -6.53 8.19
CA GLY A 67 -11.73 -7.89 8.22
C GLY A 67 -10.33 -7.97 8.84
N THR A 68 -9.51 -6.93 8.70
CA THR A 68 -8.23 -6.74 9.38
C THR A 68 -8.31 -5.55 10.33
N ALA A 69 -8.06 -5.78 11.63
CA ALA A 69 -8.18 -4.75 12.66
C ALA A 69 -7.22 -3.56 12.43
N VAL A 70 -5.94 -3.86 12.14
CA VAL A 70 -4.91 -2.84 11.84
C VAL A 70 -4.48 -2.96 10.39
N ARG A 71 -4.68 -1.89 9.62
CA ARG A 71 -4.44 -1.88 8.18
C ARG A 71 -3.93 -0.53 7.72
N GLY A 72 -3.05 -0.53 6.74
CA GLY A 72 -2.62 0.72 6.13
C GLY A 72 -1.35 0.54 5.31
N LEU A 73 -0.39 1.45 5.51
CA LEU A 73 0.80 1.49 4.69
C LEU A 73 2.07 1.72 5.50
N THR A 74 3.19 1.37 4.87
CA THR A 74 4.53 1.75 5.28
C THR A 74 5.17 2.59 4.18
N GLU A 75 5.80 3.71 4.55
CA GLU A 75 6.70 4.45 3.67
C GLU A 75 8.08 3.79 3.82
N GLY A 76 8.28 2.61 3.24
CA GLY A 76 9.43 1.72 3.50
C GLY A 76 10.38 1.52 2.32
N PHE A 77 10.26 2.34 1.27
CA PHE A 77 11.10 2.28 0.07
C PHE A 77 12.45 2.96 0.28
N TYR A 78 13.45 2.55 -0.51
CA TYR A 78 14.69 3.30 -0.71
C TYR A 78 14.50 4.42 -1.73
N GLY A 79 15.28 5.50 -1.61
CA GLY A 79 15.14 6.70 -2.43
C GLY A 79 14.58 7.90 -1.66
N THR A 80 14.10 8.92 -2.37
CA THR A 80 13.73 10.22 -1.79
C THR A 80 12.51 10.08 -0.89
N PRO A 81 12.63 10.31 0.43
CA PRO A 81 11.47 10.24 1.32
C PRO A 81 10.41 11.26 0.91
N TRP A 82 9.14 10.95 1.16
CA TRP A 82 8.05 11.87 0.86
C TRP A 82 8.23 13.20 1.60
N SER A 83 7.81 14.30 0.98
CA SER A 83 7.73 15.59 1.64
C SER A 83 6.65 15.59 2.74
N THR A 84 6.72 16.56 3.65
CA THR A 84 5.72 16.70 4.72
C THR A 84 4.30 16.86 4.16
N GLU A 85 4.10 17.69 3.12
CA GLU A 85 2.78 17.89 2.53
C GLU A 85 2.25 16.62 1.85
N GLN A 86 3.08 15.88 1.13
CA GLN A 86 2.69 14.59 0.55
C GLN A 86 2.24 13.58 1.62
N ARG A 87 2.91 13.54 2.77
CA ARG A 87 2.51 12.69 3.91
C ARG A 87 1.18 13.14 4.52
N LEU A 88 0.93 14.45 4.62
CA LEU A 88 -0.33 14.98 5.13
C LEU A 88 -1.50 14.62 4.20
N ASP A 89 -1.33 14.76 2.89
CA ASP A 89 -2.33 14.34 1.90
C ASP A 89 -2.55 12.83 1.94
N GLN A 90 -1.49 12.05 2.18
CA GLN A 90 -1.59 10.61 2.31
C GLN A 90 -2.41 10.20 3.55
N LEU A 91 -2.30 10.92 4.66
CA LEU A 91 -3.12 10.66 5.85
C LEU A 91 -4.61 10.96 5.60
N ASP A 92 -4.93 11.99 4.81
CA ASP A 92 -6.31 12.25 4.39
C ASP A 92 -6.85 11.14 3.49
N PHE A 93 -6.02 10.66 2.55
CA PHE A 93 -6.31 9.47 1.73
C PHE A 93 -6.57 8.23 2.60
N MET A 94 -5.75 8.00 3.61
CA MET A 94 -5.91 6.87 4.53
C MET A 94 -7.20 6.97 5.33
N GLY A 95 -7.54 8.16 5.85
CA GLY A 95 -8.79 8.38 6.58
C GLY A 95 -10.02 8.04 5.74
N ARG A 96 -10.13 8.58 4.52
CA ARG A 96 -11.28 8.33 3.61
C ARG A 96 -11.36 6.90 3.08
N THR A 97 -10.24 6.20 2.98
CA THR A 97 -10.18 4.76 2.63
C THR A 97 -10.18 3.84 3.87
N LYS A 98 -10.46 4.41 5.06
CA LYS A 98 -10.56 3.70 6.34
C LYS A 98 -9.30 2.90 6.71
N GLN A 99 -8.12 3.37 6.36
CA GLN A 99 -6.85 2.83 6.87
C GLN A 99 -6.51 3.47 8.21
N ASN A 100 -5.84 2.75 9.12
CA ASN A 100 -5.61 3.20 10.49
C ASN A 100 -4.16 3.03 11.00
N ARG A 101 -3.22 2.61 10.16
CA ARG A 101 -1.79 2.55 10.50
C ARG A 101 -0.90 3.10 9.40
N TYR A 102 -0.16 4.16 9.71
CA TYR A 102 0.90 4.69 8.85
C TYR A 102 2.25 4.47 9.53
N LEU A 103 3.11 3.65 8.94
CA LEU A 103 4.46 3.41 9.45
C LEU A 103 5.46 4.28 8.68
N TYR A 104 6.01 5.27 9.38
CA TYR A 104 7.14 6.05 8.88
C TYR A 104 8.39 5.18 8.89
N ALA A 105 8.81 4.70 7.72
CA ALA A 105 10.01 3.89 7.58
C ALA A 105 10.94 4.21 6.39
N PRO A 106 11.18 5.48 5.99
CA PRO A 106 11.91 5.73 4.75
C PRO A 106 13.33 5.17 4.79
N GLY A 107 13.78 4.59 3.67
CA GLY A 107 15.07 3.93 3.51
C GLY A 107 16.26 4.88 3.53
N ASP A 108 16.08 6.16 3.20
CA ASP A 108 17.19 7.13 3.14
C ASP A 108 17.22 8.11 4.33
N ASP A 109 16.35 7.91 5.33
CA ASP A 109 16.36 8.73 6.54
C ASP A 109 17.48 8.31 7.51
N LEU A 110 18.58 9.05 7.49
CA LEU A 110 19.74 8.83 8.35
C LEU A 110 19.40 8.85 9.84
N TYR A 111 18.38 9.59 10.30
CA TYR A 111 18.01 9.66 11.74
C TYR A 111 17.25 8.43 12.24
N ARG A 112 16.89 7.50 11.35
CA ARG A 112 16.45 6.13 11.66
C ARG A 112 17.60 5.12 11.62
N GLN A 113 18.66 5.44 10.88
CA GLN A 113 19.78 4.56 10.56
C GLN A 113 21.07 5.08 11.19
N ALA A 114 22.09 5.46 10.41
CA ALA A 114 23.42 5.82 10.89
C ALA A 114 23.45 6.89 12.01
N ARG A 115 22.46 7.78 12.05
CA ARG A 115 22.31 8.86 13.04
C ARG A 115 21.17 8.61 14.02
N TRP A 116 20.80 7.34 14.26
CA TRP A 116 19.68 6.94 15.12
C TRP A 116 19.77 7.51 16.55
N ARG A 117 20.97 7.74 17.07
CA ARG A 117 21.21 8.34 18.41
C ARG A 117 20.83 9.83 18.46
N GLU A 118 20.90 10.53 17.34
CA GLU A 118 20.72 11.96 17.28
C GLU A 118 19.22 12.33 17.25
N PRO A 119 18.80 13.41 17.92
CA PRO A 119 17.45 13.92 17.73
C PRO A 119 17.26 14.47 16.31
N TYR A 120 16.05 14.33 15.76
CA TYR A 120 15.70 15.04 14.54
C TYR A 120 15.88 16.56 14.73
N PRO A 121 16.31 17.32 13.70
CA PRO A 121 16.34 18.78 13.68
C PRO A 121 15.02 19.43 14.06
N ALA A 122 15.08 20.68 14.53
CA ALA A 122 13.90 21.39 15.03
C ALA A 122 12.75 21.48 14.01
N ALA A 123 13.06 21.74 12.74
CA ALA A 123 12.07 21.79 11.66
C ALA A 123 11.39 20.43 11.45
N GLN A 124 12.16 19.35 11.32
CA GLN A 124 11.62 18.00 11.15
C GLN A 124 10.80 17.54 12.38
N ARG A 125 11.18 17.96 13.60
CA ARG A 125 10.33 17.73 14.79
C ARG A 125 9.00 18.47 14.72
N ALA A 126 8.96 19.69 14.17
CA ALA A 126 7.71 20.41 13.96
C ALA A 126 6.84 19.67 12.92
N ASP A 127 7.44 19.16 11.85
CA ASP A 127 6.76 18.36 10.85
C ASP A 127 6.17 17.06 11.42
N PHE A 128 6.90 16.35 12.29
CA PHE A 128 6.34 15.17 12.98
C PHE A 128 5.11 15.50 13.84
N ARG A 129 5.08 16.67 14.50
CA ARG A 129 3.90 17.07 15.27
C ARG A 129 2.71 17.36 14.36
N ARG A 130 2.93 18.08 13.25
CA ARG A 130 1.90 18.30 12.23
C ARG A 130 1.36 16.97 11.69
N LEU A 131 2.27 16.03 11.41
CA LEU A 131 1.93 14.69 10.94
C LEU A 131 1.09 13.92 11.97
N ALA A 132 1.49 13.93 13.24
CA ALA A 132 0.75 13.27 14.32
C ALA A 132 -0.65 13.88 14.53
N GLU A 133 -0.77 15.21 14.45
CA GLU A 133 -2.07 15.89 14.54
C GLU A 133 -3.00 15.48 13.39
N ARG A 134 -2.48 15.46 12.16
CA ARG A 134 -3.23 15.03 10.98
C ARG A 134 -3.59 13.54 11.04
N ALA A 135 -2.69 12.70 11.55
CA ALA A 135 -2.94 11.27 11.69
C ALA A 135 -4.09 11.02 12.67
N ARG A 136 -4.05 11.67 13.85
CA ARG A 136 -5.13 11.61 14.84
C ARG A 136 -6.46 12.11 14.29
N ALA A 137 -6.47 13.20 13.51
CA ALA A 137 -7.68 13.72 12.89
C ALA A 137 -8.32 12.74 11.88
N ASN A 138 -7.51 11.86 11.28
CA ASN A 138 -7.93 10.83 10.34
C ASN A 138 -8.06 9.44 10.96
N HIS A 139 -8.03 9.32 12.29
CA HIS A 139 -8.07 8.02 13.00
C HIS A 139 -6.95 7.06 12.56
N VAL A 140 -5.79 7.62 12.20
CA VAL A 140 -4.58 6.88 11.84
C VAL A 140 -3.61 6.91 13.01
N THR A 141 -3.14 5.73 13.42
CA THR A 141 -2.03 5.59 14.34
C THR A 141 -0.72 5.83 13.60
N LEU A 142 0.01 6.88 14.00
CA LEU A 142 1.34 7.18 13.50
C LEU A 142 2.37 6.24 14.14
N GLY A 143 3.00 5.41 13.32
CA GLY A 143 4.12 4.57 13.68
C GLY A 143 5.45 5.12 13.18
N TRP A 144 6.53 4.81 13.89
CA TRP A 144 7.90 5.11 13.47
C TRP A 144 8.78 3.88 13.62
N ALA A 145 9.51 3.54 12.56
CA ALA A 145 10.48 2.46 12.60
C ALA A 145 11.90 3.02 12.82
N VAL A 146 12.78 2.20 13.41
CA VAL A 146 14.21 2.49 13.57
C VAL A 146 15.01 1.28 13.11
N ALA A 147 16.11 1.52 12.39
CA ALA A 147 16.98 0.47 11.86
C ALA A 147 18.41 0.70 12.37
N PRO A 148 18.68 0.47 13.68
CA PRO A 148 19.97 0.82 14.28
C PRO A 148 21.07 -0.21 13.99
N GLY A 149 20.72 -1.36 13.39
CA GLY A 149 21.55 -2.58 13.35
C GLY A 149 22.98 -2.39 12.83
N GLN A 150 23.19 -1.59 11.79
CA GLN A 150 24.54 -1.38 11.23
C GLN A 150 25.41 -0.38 12.01
N GLY A 151 24.84 0.34 12.99
CA GLY A 151 25.53 1.39 13.74
C GLY A 151 25.32 1.33 15.26
N MET A 152 24.87 0.19 15.78
CA MET A 152 24.60 -0.06 17.20
C MET A 152 25.44 -1.23 17.68
N CYS A 153 26.08 -1.09 18.84
CA CYS A 153 26.60 -2.25 19.56
C CYS A 153 25.42 -2.88 20.34
N LEU A 154 24.91 -4.04 19.91
CA LEU A 154 23.74 -4.69 20.53
C LEU A 154 23.99 -5.15 21.98
N SER A 155 25.27 -5.30 22.34
CA SER A 155 25.76 -5.57 23.70
C SER A 155 25.70 -4.35 24.63
N SER A 156 25.72 -3.13 24.09
CA SER A 156 25.94 -1.90 24.85
C SER A 156 24.68 -1.36 25.54
N ASP A 157 24.74 -1.27 26.88
CA ASP A 157 23.70 -0.64 27.67
C ASP A 157 23.55 0.86 27.36
N ASP A 158 24.63 1.54 26.98
CA ASP A 158 24.58 2.97 26.67
C ASP A 158 23.91 3.24 25.32
N ASP A 159 24.10 2.34 24.35
CA ASP A 159 23.34 2.37 23.10
C ASP A 159 21.87 2.05 23.34
N LEU A 160 21.56 1.04 24.15
CA LEU A 160 20.19 0.73 24.53
C LEU A 160 19.50 1.93 25.22
N LYS A 161 20.20 2.62 26.14
CA LYS A 161 19.70 3.86 26.75
C LYS A 161 19.50 4.96 25.71
N ALA A 162 20.40 5.12 24.74
CA ALA A 162 20.25 6.09 23.67
C ALA A 162 19.03 5.79 22.78
N LEU A 163 18.78 4.51 22.50
CA LEU A 163 17.66 4.07 21.66
C LEU A 163 16.35 4.37 22.38
N ASN A 164 16.27 4.02 23.66
CA ASN A 164 15.13 4.33 24.51
C ASN A 164 14.86 5.84 24.60
N ARG A 165 15.90 6.68 24.76
CA ARG A 165 15.74 8.15 24.71
C ARG A 165 15.20 8.65 23.37
N LYS A 166 15.65 8.07 22.26
CA LYS A 166 15.15 8.41 20.92
C LYS A 166 13.67 8.03 20.77
N LEU A 167 13.27 6.84 21.23
CA LEU A 167 11.87 6.40 21.22
C LEU A 167 10.97 7.33 22.04
N ASP A 168 11.44 7.78 23.22
CA ASP A 168 10.72 8.76 24.03
C ASP A 168 10.56 10.12 23.35
N ALA A 169 11.61 10.57 22.66
CA ALA A 169 11.56 11.79 21.89
C ALA A 169 10.52 11.65 20.77
N MET A 170 10.46 10.52 20.08
CA MET A 170 9.44 10.26 19.04
C MET A 170 8.02 10.15 19.62
N TRP A 171 7.85 9.53 20.79
CA TRP A 171 6.58 9.51 21.51
C TRP A 171 6.08 10.93 21.83
N ALA A 172 6.98 11.80 22.29
CA ALA A 172 6.69 13.21 22.58
C ALA A 172 6.34 14.03 21.32
N LEU A 173 6.69 13.55 20.13
CA LEU A 173 6.27 14.12 18.85
C LEU A 173 4.91 13.59 18.35
N GLY A 174 4.34 12.60 19.03
CA GLY A 174 3.01 12.06 18.74
C GLY A 174 2.99 10.66 18.12
N VAL A 175 4.14 10.00 17.98
CA VAL A 175 4.21 8.59 17.57
C VAL A 175 3.59 7.70 18.65
N ARG A 176 2.81 6.69 18.25
CA ARG A 176 2.15 5.74 19.16
C ARG A 176 2.43 4.26 18.88
N ALA A 177 3.12 3.98 17.77
CA ALA A 177 3.60 2.65 17.44
C ALA A 177 5.07 2.67 17.05
N PHE A 178 5.80 1.61 17.40
CA PHE A 178 7.22 1.51 17.14
C PHE A 178 7.57 0.19 16.44
N GLN A 179 8.53 0.25 15.54
CA GLN A 179 9.11 -0.93 14.92
C GLN A 179 10.64 -0.89 15.00
N LEU A 180 11.24 -1.98 15.44
CA LEU A 180 12.68 -2.18 15.40
C LEU A 180 13.04 -3.02 14.17
N GLN A 181 13.96 -2.55 13.33
CA GLN A 181 14.32 -3.20 12.07
C GLN A 181 15.78 -3.67 12.08
N PHE A 182 16.00 -4.94 11.74
CA PHE A 182 17.31 -5.56 11.51
C PHE A 182 17.41 -6.19 10.11
N GLN A 183 16.70 -5.60 9.16
CA GLN A 183 16.83 -5.91 7.73
C GLN A 183 18.26 -5.60 7.26
N ASP A 184 18.78 -6.44 6.37
CA ASP A 184 20.11 -6.29 5.76
C ASP A 184 21.27 -6.22 6.78
N VAL A 185 21.14 -6.96 7.89
CA VAL A 185 22.16 -7.13 8.94
C VAL A 185 22.80 -8.52 8.83
N SER A 186 24.13 -8.60 8.97
CA SER A 186 24.87 -9.87 8.93
C SER A 186 24.64 -10.72 10.19
N TYR A 187 24.69 -12.05 10.05
CA TYR A 187 24.70 -12.97 11.19
C TYR A 187 26.04 -13.03 11.92
N SER A 188 27.10 -12.55 11.28
CA SER A 188 28.47 -12.86 11.68
C SER A 188 29.37 -11.62 11.70
N GLU A 189 28.99 -10.57 10.98
CA GLU A 189 29.72 -9.31 10.95
C GLU A 189 29.04 -8.33 11.92
N TRP A 190 29.73 -8.09 13.03
CA TRP A 190 29.25 -7.20 14.08
C TRP A 190 29.80 -5.79 13.88
N HIS A 191 28.99 -4.79 14.22
CA HIS A 191 29.46 -3.41 14.26
C HIS A 191 30.56 -3.21 15.31
N CYS A 192 30.47 -3.94 16.43
CA CYS A 192 31.39 -3.79 17.57
C CYS A 192 31.94 -5.14 18.02
N GLU A 193 33.21 -5.17 18.46
CA GLU A 193 33.83 -6.38 18.98
C GLU A 193 33.16 -6.92 20.26
N SER A 194 32.52 -6.04 21.05
CA SER A 194 31.79 -6.45 22.25
C SER A 194 30.60 -7.37 21.94
N ASP A 195 29.95 -7.17 20.79
CA ASP A 195 28.86 -8.04 20.33
C ASP A 195 29.39 -9.44 20.01
N ALA A 196 30.54 -9.52 19.34
CA ALA A 196 31.21 -10.79 19.06
C ALA A 196 31.59 -11.53 20.35
N ARG A 197 32.05 -10.80 21.38
CA ARG A 197 32.41 -11.38 22.68
C ARG A 197 31.19 -11.84 23.49
N GLU A 198 30.08 -11.11 23.45
CA GLU A 198 28.87 -11.44 24.21
C GLU A 198 28.03 -12.55 23.54
N PHE A 199 27.80 -12.44 22.22
CA PHE A 199 26.85 -13.30 21.51
C PHE A 199 27.52 -14.41 20.70
N GLY A 200 28.80 -14.25 20.34
CA GLY A 200 29.50 -15.15 19.42
C GLY A 200 29.23 -14.79 17.96
N SER A 201 28.96 -15.78 17.11
CA SER A 201 28.73 -15.58 15.67
C SER A 201 27.68 -16.56 15.12
N GLY A 202 27.04 -16.20 14.02
CA GLY A 202 26.07 -17.02 13.32
C GLY A 202 24.62 -16.78 13.73
N PRO A 203 23.68 -17.53 13.13
CA PRO A 203 22.25 -17.22 13.18
C PRO A 203 21.67 -17.18 14.60
N ARG A 204 22.11 -18.07 15.50
CA ARG A 204 21.62 -18.07 16.90
C ARG A 204 22.14 -16.87 17.70
N ALA A 205 23.38 -16.44 17.44
CA ALA A 205 23.97 -15.27 18.08
C ALA A 205 23.21 -14.00 17.67
N ALA A 206 22.98 -13.82 16.37
CA ALA A 206 22.19 -12.71 15.82
C ALA A 206 20.77 -12.68 16.38
N ALA A 207 20.08 -13.83 16.41
CA ALA A 207 18.75 -13.93 17.00
C ALA A 207 18.73 -13.52 18.48
N THR A 208 19.70 -13.99 19.27
CA THR A 208 19.82 -13.67 20.71
C THR A 208 20.07 -12.18 20.93
N ALA A 209 20.96 -11.58 20.14
CA ALA A 209 21.28 -10.16 20.22
C ALA A 209 20.05 -9.28 19.90
N GLN A 210 19.32 -9.63 18.84
CA GLN A 210 18.11 -8.90 18.42
C GLN A 210 16.97 -9.06 19.43
N ALA A 211 16.77 -10.27 19.98
CA ALA A 211 15.81 -10.52 21.05
C ALA A 211 16.12 -9.67 22.30
N LYS A 212 17.39 -9.61 22.72
CA LYS A 212 17.83 -8.78 23.86
C LYS A 212 17.40 -7.33 23.70
N VAL A 213 17.69 -6.73 22.55
CA VAL A 213 17.34 -5.32 22.27
C VAL A 213 15.82 -5.14 22.17
N ALA A 214 15.14 -6.00 21.40
CA ALA A 214 13.69 -5.91 21.21
C ALA A 214 12.94 -6.04 22.54
N ASN A 215 13.29 -7.01 23.38
CA ASN A 215 12.64 -7.20 24.68
C ASN A 215 12.91 -6.03 25.63
N ALA A 216 14.12 -5.49 25.63
CA ALA A 216 14.44 -4.31 26.44
C ALA A 216 13.65 -3.07 26.00
N VAL A 217 13.50 -2.86 24.69
CA VAL A 217 12.67 -1.79 24.13
C VAL A 217 11.19 -2.02 24.46
N ALA A 218 10.67 -3.24 24.30
CA ALA A 218 9.29 -3.57 24.61
C ALA A 218 8.94 -3.32 26.08
N ARG A 219 9.81 -3.74 27.01
CA ARG A 219 9.65 -3.45 28.44
C ARG A 219 9.71 -1.96 28.75
N HIS A 220 10.62 -1.23 28.10
CA HIS A 220 10.71 0.23 28.25
C HIS A 220 9.43 0.92 27.81
N LEU A 221 8.91 0.57 26.62
CA LEU A 221 7.65 1.11 26.10
C LEU A 221 6.49 0.77 27.04
N ALA A 222 6.34 -0.49 27.47
CA ALA A 222 5.28 -0.90 28.38
C ALA A 222 5.33 -0.16 29.73
N ALA A 223 6.53 0.10 30.26
CA ALA A 223 6.70 0.80 31.54
C ALA A 223 6.47 2.32 31.46
N ARG A 224 6.87 2.95 30.35
CA ARG A 224 6.89 4.41 30.20
C ARG A 224 5.67 4.95 29.46
N HIS A 225 5.13 4.15 28.53
CA HIS A 225 4.08 4.51 27.58
C HIS A 225 3.09 3.34 27.47
N PRO A 226 2.30 3.03 28.52
CA PRO A 226 1.42 1.86 28.55
C PRO A 226 0.32 1.87 27.47
N ASP A 227 0.02 3.05 26.91
CA ASP A 227 -0.92 3.22 25.78
C ASP A 227 -0.25 3.01 24.41
N ALA A 228 1.04 2.65 24.37
CA ALA A 228 1.72 2.33 23.13
C ALA A 228 1.22 1.02 22.55
N GLU A 229 1.20 0.96 21.23
CA GLU A 229 0.98 -0.29 20.51
C GLU A 229 2.13 -1.27 20.80
N PRO A 230 1.88 -2.59 20.74
CA PRO A 230 2.93 -3.59 20.86
C PRO A 230 4.13 -3.25 19.96
N LEU A 231 5.35 -3.42 20.49
CA LEU A 231 6.55 -3.29 19.67
C LEU A 231 6.46 -4.33 18.55
N SER A 232 6.70 -3.90 17.32
CA SER A 232 6.96 -4.83 16.22
C SER A 232 8.46 -4.94 15.94
N LEU A 233 8.93 -6.13 15.64
CA LEU A 233 10.30 -6.44 15.25
C LEU A 233 10.30 -6.93 13.81
N MET A 234 11.02 -6.24 12.92
CA MET A 234 11.39 -6.75 11.60
C MET A 234 12.76 -7.42 11.74
N PRO A 235 12.82 -8.76 11.86
CA PRO A 235 14.08 -9.47 12.07
C PRO A 235 14.92 -9.49 10.80
N THR A 236 16.17 -9.97 10.89
CA THR A 236 16.99 -10.26 9.70
C THR A 236 16.33 -11.30 8.80
N GLU A 237 15.70 -12.31 9.41
CA GLU A 237 14.91 -13.33 8.70
C GLU A 237 13.43 -12.92 8.56
N TYR A 238 13.20 -11.80 7.88
CA TYR A 238 11.86 -11.27 7.60
C TYR A 238 11.13 -11.99 6.44
N TYR A 239 11.82 -12.84 5.68
CA TYR A 239 11.24 -13.64 4.58
C TYR A 239 11.89 -15.03 4.46
N GLN A 240 11.22 -16.09 4.89
CA GLN A 240 11.70 -17.47 4.72
C GLN A 240 10.50 -18.39 4.76
N ASP A 241 10.62 -19.54 4.11
CA ASP A 241 9.69 -20.64 4.32
C ASP A 241 10.08 -21.42 5.60
N GLY A 242 9.12 -21.57 6.50
CA GLY A 242 9.26 -22.37 7.71
C GLY A 242 10.33 -21.92 8.72
N ARG A 243 10.85 -22.92 9.45
CA ARG A 243 11.77 -22.78 10.59
C ARG A 243 13.22 -22.78 10.13
N THR A 244 14.01 -21.91 10.74
CA THR A 244 15.47 -21.89 10.62
C THR A 244 16.10 -21.88 12.01
N ALA A 245 17.43 -22.05 12.09
CA ALA A 245 18.16 -21.90 13.35
C ALA A 245 18.02 -20.49 13.95
N TYR A 246 17.96 -19.45 13.11
CA TYR A 246 17.76 -18.07 13.53
C TYR A 246 16.33 -17.89 14.05
N ARG A 247 15.29 -18.22 13.26
CA ARG A 247 13.88 -17.99 13.63
C ARG A 247 13.48 -18.74 14.90
N THR A 248 13.95 -19.98 15.03
CA THR A 248 13.74 -20.78 16.23
C THR A 248 14.39 -20.13 17.46
N ALA A 249 15.65 -19.69 17.34
CA ALA A 249 16.33 -19.00 18.45
C ALA A 249 15.68 -17.66 18.79
N LEU A 250 15.22 -16.91 17.78
CA LEU A 250 14.54 -15.63 17.98
C LEU A 250 13.22 -15.84 18.71
N ALA A 251 12.39 -16.78 18.26
CA ALA A 251 11.12 -17.11 18.89
C ALA A 251 11.29 -17.50 20.37
N HIS A 252 12.28 -18.33 20.69
CA HIS A 252 12.55 -18.70 22.08
C HIS A 252 13.07 -17.54 22.95
N GLY A 253 13.76 -16.57 22.35
CA GLY A 253 14.36 -15.45 23.06
C GLY A 253 13.47 -14.23 23.21
N LEU A 254 12.45 -14.07 22.35
CA LEU A 254 11.63 -12.86 22.25
C LEU A 254 10.47 -12.90 23.25
N ASP A 255 10.15 -11.76 23.87
CA ASP A 255 9.00 -11.64 24.79
C ASP A 255 7.69 -11.81 23.99
N ASP A 256 6.75 -12.64 24.45
CA ASP A 256 5.50 -13.00 23.73
C ASP A 256 4.63 -11.80 23.29
N ALA A 257 4.78 -10.66 23.95
CA ALA A 257 4.07 -9.42 23.62
C ALA A 257 4.62 -8.71 22.37
N VAL A 258 5.83 -9.05 21.92
CA VAL A 258 6.44 -8.46 20.71
C VAL A 258 5.84 -9.10 19.47
N GLU A 259 5.42 -8.26 18.53
CA GLU A 259 4.93 -8.70 17.22
C GLU A 259 6.11 -8.88 16.26
N VAL A 260 6.01 -9.84 15.34
CA VAL A 260 7.07 -10.10 14.35
C VAL A 260 6.59 -9.67 12.97
N ALA A 261 7.28 -8.72 12.36
CA ALA A 261 7.04 -8.29 11.00
C ALA A 261 7.67 -9.28 10.01
N TRP A 262 6.97 -9.52 8.90
CA TRP A 262 7.43 -10.41 7.83
C TRP A 262 6.84 -9.97 6.48
N THR A 263 7.48 -10.37 5.38
CA THR A 263 7.03 -10.02 4.02
C THR A 263 6.37 -11.19 3.28
N GLY A 264 6.20 -12.34 3.95
CA GLY A 264 5.77 -13.60 3.34
C GLY A 264 6.93 -14.58 3.14
N VAL A 265 6.78 -15.50 2.18
CA VAL A 265 7.82 -16.49 1.82
C VAL A 265 8.88 -15.95 0.84
N GLY A 266 8.84 -14.66 0.55
CA GLY A 266 9.81 -13.96 -0.30
C GLY A 266 9.87 -12.49 0.09
N VAL A 267 10.92 -11.78 -0.37
CA VAL A 267 10.99 -10.32 -0.20
C VAL A 267 9.80 -9.68 -0.91
N VAL A 268 9.53 -10.10 -2.14
CA VAL A 268 8.42 -9.61 -2.97
C VAL A 268 7.62 -10.81 -3.48
N PRO A 269 6.75 -11.42 -2.65
CA PRO A 269 6.11 -12.66 -3.03
C PRO A 269 4.93 -12.40 -3.97
N ARG A 270 4.83 -13.24 -5.02
CA ARG A 270 3.67 -13.24 -5.92
C ARG A 270 2.38 -13.58 -5.18
N THR A 271 2.44 -14.54 -4.26
CA THR A 271 1.30 -14.98 -3.46
C THR A 271 1.66 -15.11 -1.99
N ILE A 272 0.68 -14.92 -1.11
CA ILE A 272 0.75 -15.30 0.30
C ILE A 272 -0.54 -16.06 0.64
N THR A 273 -0.39 -17.31 1.06
CA THR A 273 -1.48 -18.21 1.42
C THR A 273 -1.68 -18.27 2.93
N GLY A 274 -2.85 -18.74 3.36
CA GLY A 274 -3.11 -19.03 4.78
C GLY A 274 -2.20 -20.13 5.33
N GLY A 275 -1.79 -21.09 4.49
CA GLY A 275 -0.83 -22.13 4.85
C GLY A 275 0.56 -21.56 5.14
N GLU A 276 1.06 -20.66 4.30
CA GLU A 276 2.34 -19.99 4.52
C GLU A 276 2.31 -19.09 5.76
N LEU A 277 1.20 -18.37 6.01
CA LEU A 277 1.01 -17.62 7.25
C LEU A 277 1.04 -18.54 8.48
N ALA A 278 0.37 -19.68 8.42
CA ALA A 278 0.39 -20.66 9.51
C ALA A 278 1.79 -21.24 9.74
N GLY A 279 2.52 -21.52 8.66
CA GLY A 279 3.91 -21.98 8.72
C GLY A 279 4.85 -20.95 9.36
N ALA A 280 4.70 -19.68 9.00
CA ALA A 280 5.49 -18.60 9.61
C ALA A 280 5.16 -18.41 11.10
N ARG A 281 3.89 -18.47 11.50
CA ARG A 281 3.49 -18.44 12.91
C ARG A 281 4.10 -19.60 13.69
N ALA A 282 4.07 -20.80 13.13
CA ALA A 282 4.70 -21.98 13.75
C ALA A 282 6.24 -21.87 13.81
N ALA A 283 6.86 -21.07 12.93
CA ALA A 283 8.28 -20.78 12.98
C ALA A 283 8.65 -19.77 14.08
N PHE A 284 7.72 -18.88 14.43
CA PHE A 284 7.82 -17.93 15.53
C PHE A 284 6.97 -18.35 16.75
N ASP A 285 6.97 -19.65 17.07
CA ASP A 285 6.29 -20.19 18.24
C ASP A 285 7.28 -20.32 19.41
N SER A 286 6.98 -19.63 20.51
CA SER A 286 7.71 -19.66 21.77
C SER A 286 7.04 -20.65 22.76
N SER A 287 7.35 -21.93 22.64
CA SER A 287 6.92 -22.96 23.61
C SER A 287 5.38 -23.10 23.79
N GLY A 288 4.61 -22.92 22.71
CA GLY A 288 3.15 -23.12 22.68
C GLY A 288 2.33 -21.86 22.44
N THR A 289 2.96 -20.68 22.38
CA THR A 289 2.33 -19.42 21.99
C THR A 289 3.05 -18.84 20.77
N ALA A 290 2.34 -18.67 19.66
CA ALA A 290 2.92 -18.04 18.47
C ALA A 290 2.90 -16.51 18.62
N HIS A 291 4.02 -15.86 18.28
CA HIS A 291 4.05 -14.41 18.13
C HIS A 291 3.04 -13.98 17.06
N LYS A 292 2.39 -12.85 17.30
CA LYS A 292 1.52 -12.25 16.28
C LYS A 292 2.37 -11.75 15.13
N LEU A 293 1.92 -12.00 13.90
CA LEU A 293 2.64 -11.57 12.70
C LEU A 293 2.06 -10.29 12.12
N LEU A 294 2.93 -9.34 11.82
CA LEU A 294 2.62 -8.12 11.07
C LEU A 294 3.06 -8.33 9.62
N THR A 295 2.12 -8.41 8.69
CA THR A 295 2.44 -8.55 7.27
C THR A 295 2.83 -7.19 6.71
N MET A 296 4.11 -7.01 6.39
CA MET A 296 4.65 -5.88 5.63
C MET A 296 4.78 -6.30 4.18
N ASP A 297 3.85 -5.88 3.36
CA ASP A 297 3.75 -6.36 2.01
C ASP A 297 4.51 -5.44 1.05
N ASN A 298 5.50 -5.98 0.32
CA ASN A 298 6.26 -5.23 -0.69
C ASN A 298 5.47 -5.08 -2.00
N TYR A 299 4.35 -4.38 -1.91
CA TYR A 299 3.58 -3.88 -3.03
C TYR A 299 2.80 -2.64 -2.57
N PRO A 300 2.78 -1.53 -3.34
CA PRO A 300 3.30 -1.35 -4.70
C PRO A 300 4.78 -0.95 -4.85
N VAL A 301 5.60 -0.97 -3.80
CA VAL A 301 7.01 -0.52 -3.86
C VAL A 301 7.75 -0.97 -5.14
N ASN A 302 8.48 -0.05 -5.76
CA ASN A 302 9.15 -0.21 -7.05
C ASN A 302 10.62 0.24 -7.05
N ASP A 303 11.22 0.47 -5.88
CA ASP A 303 12.64 0.89 -5.74
C ASP A 303 13.63 -0.11 -6.38
N TYR A 304 13.29 -1.39 -6.42
CA TYR A 304 14.09 -2.43 -7.10
C TYR A 304 13.86 -2.49 -8.63
N ALA A 305 12.93 -1.71 -9.17
CA ALA A 305 12.54 -1.68 -10.58
C ALA A 305 12.13 -0.26 -11.01
N GLU A 306 13.06 0.70 -10.84
CA GLU A 306 12.85 2.14 -11.07
C GLU A 306 12.36 2.49 -12.49
N ASP A 307 12.51 1.59 -13.47
CA ASP A 307 12.00 1.76 -14.83
C ASP A 307 10.50 1.44 -14.97
N ARG A 308 9.84 1.01 -13.89
CA ARG A 308 8.45 0.58 -13.86
C ARG A 308 7.65 1.30 -12.77
N ILE A 309 6.36 1.47 -13.04
CA ILE A 309 5.39 1.95 -12.07
C ILE A 309 4.32 0.87 -11.90
N PHE A 310 3.99 0.51 -10.66
CA PHE A 310 3.05 -0.59 -10.38
C PHE A 310 1.67 -0.03 -10.04
N LEU A 311 0.79 0.03 -11.03
CA LEU A 311 -0.54 0.63 -10.90
C LEU A 311 -1.67 -0.40 -10.87
N GLY A 312 -1.35 -1.70 -10.80
CA GLY A 312 -2.34 -2.77 -10.73
C GLY A 312 -3.10 -2.86 -9.38
N PRO A 313 -4.12 -3.72 -9.30
CA PRO A 313 -4.76 -4.03 -8.03
C PRO A 313 -3.91 -4.97 -7.15
N TYR A 314 -4.07 -4.80 -5.84
CA TYR A 314 -3.56 -5.72 -4.84
C TYR A 314 -4.16 -7.11 -5.01
N THR A 315 -3.34 -8.14 -5.20
CA THR A 315 -3.78 -9.51 -5.52
C THR A 315 -2.85 -10.58 -4.94
N GLY A 316 -3.25 -11.85 -5.02
CA GLY A 316 -2.41 -12.99 -4.63
C GLY A 316 -2.35 -13.27 -3.13
N ARG A 317 -3.08 -12.54 -2.28
CA ARG A 317 -3.16 -12.79 -0.84
C ARG A 317 -4.50 -13.45 -0.51
N GLU A 318 -4.46 -14.65 0.06
CA GLU A 318 -5.68 -15.32 0.51
C GLU A 318 -6.34 -14.55 1.66
N PRO A 319 -7.68 -14.58 1.83
CA PRO A 319 -8.36 -13.83 2.90
C PRO A 319 -7.87 -14.16 4.32
N ALA A 320 -7.31 -15.36 4.51
CA ALA A 320 -6.70 -15.78 5.77
C ALA A 320 -5.51 -14.90 6.17
N VAL A 321 -4.78 -14.32 5.20
CA VAL A 321 -3.66 -13.41 5.46
C VAL A 321 -4.17 -12.13 6.13
N ALA A 322 -5.13 -11.44 5.50
CA ALA A 322 -5.77 -10.27 6.07
C ALA A 322 -6.31 -10.51 7.49
N SER A 323 -7.11 -11.57 7.69
CA SER A 323 -7.73 -11.85 8.99
C SER A 323 -6.75 -12.39 10.05
N GLY A 324 -5.61 -12.92 9.62
CA GLY A 324 -4.61 -13.52 10.50
C GLY A 324 -3.47 -12.57 10.88
N SER A 325 -3.24 -11.50 10.15
CA SER A 325 -2.19 -10.55 10.53
C SER A 325 -2.63 -9.67 11.71
N ALA A 326 -1.71 -9.40 12.64
CA ALA A 326 -1.90 -8.35 13.65
C ALA A 326 -2.07 -6.98 12.99
N ALA A 327 -1.25 -6.73 11.96
CA ALA A 327 -1.46 -5.64 11.02
C ALA A 327 -1.09 -6.06 9.60
N LEU A 328 -1.78 -5.50 8.62
CA LEU A 328 -1.46 -5.64 7.19
C LEU A 328 -1.09 -4.26 6.63
N LEU A 329 0.19 -4.08 6.31
CA LEU A 329 0.72 -2.82 5.79
C LEU A 329 1.28 -3.02 4.39
N ALA A 330 0.79 -2.26 3.42
CA ALA A 330 1.33 -2.22 2.07
C ALA A 330 2.51 -1.23 1.98
N ASN A 331 3.63 -1.62 1.37
CA ASN A 331 4.80 -0.78 1.18
C ASN A 331 4.63 0.09 -0.06
N ALA A 332 4.55 1.40 0.13
CA ALA A 332 4.27 2.36 -0.94
C ALA A 332 5.45 2.51 -1.92
N MET A 333 5.20 3.13 -3.08
CA MET A 333 6.26 3.59 -3.98
C MET A 333 6.82 4.94 -3.53
N GLU A 334 7.96 5.33 -4.09
CA GLU A 334 8.50 6.69 -3.95
C GLU A 334 7.51 7.76 -4.49
N GLN A 335 6.61 7.38 -5.41
CA GLN A 335 5.55 8.23 -5.96
C GLN A 335 4.26 8.18 -5.10
N PRO A 336 3.96 9.19 -4.25
CA PRO A 336 2.84 9.12 -3.31
C PRO A 336 1.46 9.14 -3.96
N ALA A 337 1.22 10.04 -4.92
CA ALA A 337 -0.09 10.12 -5.59
C ALA A 337 -0.35 8.86 -6.43
N ALA A 338 0.65 8.38 -7.17
CA ALA A 338 0.54 7.18 -7.98
C ALA A 338 0.30 5.91 -7.12
N SER A 339 0.93 5.85 -5.93
CA SER A 339 0.72 4.76 -4.96
C SER A 339 -0.74 4.63 -4.51
N ARG A 340 -1.56 5.68 -4.61
CA ARG A 340 -2.95 5.64 -4.14
C ARG A 340 -3.81 4.63 -4.89
N ILE A 341 -3.53 4.34 -6.17
CA ILE A 341 -4.28 3.33 -6.93
C ILE A 341 -4.16 1.95 -6.27
N PRO A 342 -2.97 1.33 -6.19
CA PRO A 342 -2.79 0.04 -5.54
C PRO A 342 -3.11 0.09 -4.03
N LEU A 343 -2.77 1.16 -3.30
CA LEU A 343 -3.05 1.27 -1.87
C LEU A 343 -4.55 1.36 -1.56
N PHE A 344 -5.36 1.95 -2.44
CA PHE A 344 -6.82 1.93 -2.31
C PHE A 344 -7.34 0.50 -2.37
N THR A 345 -6.85 -0.28 -3.34
CA THR A 345 -7.27 -1.68 -3.50
C THR A 345 -6.80 -2.57 -2.34
N ALA A 346 -5.62 -2.27 -1.77
CA ALA A 346 -5.14 -2.93 -0.55
C ALA A 346 -6.02 -2.59 0.66
N ALA A 347 -6.50 -1.35 0.78
CA ALA A 347 -7.42 -0.93 1.84
C ALA A 347 -8.77 -1.65 1.74
N ASP A 348 -9.33 -1.78 0.53
CA ASP A 348 -10.56 -2.52 0.26
C ASP A 348 -10.40 -4.02 0.59
N TYR A 349 -9.30 -4.64 0.15
CA TYR A 349 -8.97 -6.01 0.53
C TYR A 349 -8.83 -6.18 2.05
N ALA A 350 -8.12 -5.29 2.74
CA ALA A 350 -7.94 -5.38 4.19
C ALA A 350 -9.26 -5.15 4.97
N TRP A 351 -10.18 -4.37 4.40
CA TRP A 351 -11.50 -4.14 4.98
C TRP A 351 -12.46 -5.30 4.72
N ASN A 352 -12.55 -5.82 3.50
CA ASN A 352 -13.44 -6.92 3.14
C ASN A 352 -12.74 -8.00 2.30
N PRO A 353 -11.84 -8.82 2.89
CA PRO A 353 -10.98 -9.71 2.12
C PRO A 353 -11.73 -10.84 1.43
N ARG A 354 -12.92 -11.23 1.91
CA ARG A 354 -13.70 -12.35 1.36
C ARG A 354 -14.48 -11.97 0.11
N ASP A 355 -15.04 -10.77 0.09
CA ASP A 355 -15.83 -10.28 -1.06
C ASP A 355 -15.04 -9.29 -1.93
N TYR A 356 -13.74 -9.10 -1.67
CA TYR A 356 -12.88 -8.22 -2.43
C TYR A 356 -12.83 -8.60 -3.91
N ARG A 357 -13.11 -7.62 -4.78
CA ARG A 357 -13.13 -7.76 -6.23
C ARG A 357 -12.06 -6.85 -6.84
N PRO A 358 -10.86 -7.38 -7.17
CA PRO A 358 -9.71 -6.58 -7.55
C PRO A 358 -9.99 -5.57 -8.68
N GLN A 359 -10.70 -6.01 -9.73
CA GLN A 359 -10.97 -5.18 -10.90
C GLN A 359 -12.04 -4.11 -10.66
N GLU A 360 -12.99 -4.35 -9.76
CA GLU A 360 -13.99 -3.34 -9.37
C GLU A 360 -13.33 -2.29 -8.46
N SER A 361 -12.53 -2.75 -7.49
CA SER A 361 -11.74 -1.91 -6.59
C SER A 361 -10.76 -1.01 -7.34
N TRP A 362 -10.07 -1.57 -8.34
CA TRP A 362 -9.12 -0.85 -9.18
C TRP A 362 -9.76 0.28 -9.99
N LYS A 363 -10.95 0.03 -10.55
CA LYS A 363 -11.72 1.07 -11.24
C LYS A 363 -12.16 2.17 -10.27
N ALA A 364 -12.62 1.79 -9.08
CA ALA A 364 -12.99 2.74 -8.03
C ALA A 364 -11.79 3.58 -7.58
N ALA A 365 -10.59 3.00 -7.49
CA ALA A 365 -9.37 3.73 -7.18
C ALA A 365 -9.00 4.77 -8.26
N ILE A 366 -9.19 4.43 -9.54
CA ILE A 366 -9.00 5.37 -10.65
C ILE A 366 -10.05 6.50 -10.60
N ASP A 367 -11.31 6.17 -10.35
CA ASP A 367 -12.39 7.16 -10.19
C ASP A 367 -12.12 8.11 -9.02
N ASP A 368 -11.64 7.55 -7.91
CA ASP A 368 -11.31 8.26 -6.68
C ASP A 368 -10.14 9.23 -6.87
N LEU A 369 -9.10 8.83 -7.61
CA LEU A 369 -7.95 9.68 -7.89
C LEU A 369 -8.22 10.73 -8.98
N ALA A 370 -9.17 10.46 -9.88
CA ALA A 370 -9.60 11.42 -10.90
C ALA A 370 -10.50 12.54 -10.34
N ASP A 371 -11.08 12.35 -9.15
CA ASP A 371 -11.95 13.33 -8.46
C ASP A 371 -13.05 13.93 -9.35
N GLY A 372 -13.64 13.11 -10.21
CA GLY A 372 -14.71 13.52 -11.14
C GLY A 372 -14.24 14.21 -12.43
N ASP A 373 -12.95 14.47 -12.60
CA ASP A 373 -12.37 14.93 -13.86
C ASP A 373 -12.35 13.80 -14.90
N LYS A 374 -13.03 14.01 -16.02
CA LYS A 374 -13.18 13.00 -17.08
C LYS A 374 -11.90 12.78 -17.89
N ASP A 375 -11.12 13.83 -18.10
CA ASP A 375 -9.88 13.76 -18.88
C ASP A 375 -8.80 13.09 -18.03
N ALA A 376 -8.68 13.48 -16.75
CA ALA A 376 -7.81 12.80 -15.79
C ALA A 376 -8.21 11.34 -15.62
N ARG A 377 -9.51 11.04 -15.51
CA ARG A 377 -10.00 9.66 -15.44
C ARG A 377 -9.58 8.84 -16.66
N ALA A 378 -9.74 9.38 -17.87
CA ALA A 378 -9.38 8.67 -19.10
C ALA A 378 -7.87 8.44 -19.18
N ALA A 379 -7.07 9.45 -18.82
CA ALA A 379 -5.62 9.35 -18.78
C ALA A 379 -5.13 8.34 -17.74
N LEU A 380 -5.67 8.37 -16.52
CA LEU A 380 -5.41 7.40 -15.47
C LEU A 380 -5.77 5.98 -15.88
N GLY A 381 -6.94 5.79 -16.51
CA GLY A 381 -7.36 4.49 -17.02
C GLY A 381 -6.41 3.94 -18.09
N ALA A 382 -5.90 4.80 -18.97
CA ALA A 382 -4.91 4.41 -19.96
C ALA A 382 -3.56 4.09 -19.29
N LEU A 383 -3.06 4.96 -18.40
CA LEU A 383 -1.79 4.75 -17.70
C LEU A 383 -1.84 3.48 -16.85
N ALA A 384 -2.75 3.42 -15.88
CA ALA A 384 -2.86 2.29 -14.99
C ALA A 384 -3.12 0.98 -15.77
N GLY A 385 -3.91 1.01 -16.85
CA GLY A 385 -4.18 -0.18 -17.66
C GLY A 385 -2.96 -0.71 -18.42
N ASN A 386 -2.03 0.16 -18.80
CA ASN A 386 -0.78 -0.23 -19.46
C ASN A 386 0.38 -0.44 -18.46
N ASP A 387 0.22 -0.06 -17.19
CA ASP A 387 1.20 -0.28 -16.11
C ASP A 387 0.60 -1.12 -14.96
N ALA A 388 -0.37 -1.98 -15.28
CA ALA A 388 -1.08 -2.82 -14.31
C ALA A 388 -0.24 -4.02 -13.83
N SER A 389 0.75 -4.43 -14.61
CA SER A 389 1.53 -5.64 -14.36
C SER A 389 2.54 -5.44 -13.24
N SER A 390 2.74 -6.46 -12.42
CA SER A 390 3.76 -6.46 -11.36
C SER A 390 4.20 -7.88 -11.02
N VAL A 391 5.05 -8.01 -10.01
CA VAL A 391 5.38 -9.28 -9.34
C VAL A 391 4.17 -10.07 -8.83
N LEU A 392 3.06 -9.39 -8.51
CA LEU A 392 1.82 -10.04 -8.09
C LEU A 392 1.09 -10.72 -9.26
N GLY A 393 1.46 -10.35 -10.48
CA GLY A 393 0.79 -10.73 -11.72
C GLY A 393 0.03 -9.55 -12.32
N ALA A 394 -1.13 -9.85 -12.91
CA ALA A 394 -1.92 -9.03 -13.81
C ALA A 394 -1.36 -8.92 -15.24
N ASP A 395 -2.29 -8.92 -16.19
CA ASP A 395 -2.01 -8.75 -17.61
C ASP A 395 -1.82 -7.27 -17.92
N GLU A 396 -0.64 -6.91 -18.43
CA GLU A 396 -0.40 -5.58 -18.98
C GLU A 396 -1.28 -5.33 -20.21
N SER A 397 -1.87 -4.14 -20.29
CA SER A 397 -2.71 -3.73 -21.41
C SER A 397 -3.83 -4.73 -21.74
N ALA A 398 -4.37 -5.43 -20.74
CA ALA A 398 -5.36 -6.50 -20.92
C ALA A 398 -6.56 -6.06 -21.78
N TYR A 399 -6.99 -4.80 -21.63
CA TYR A 399 -8.10 -4.21 -22.38
C TYR A 399 -7.81 -4.04 -23.89
N LEU A 400 -6.54 -3.97 -24.32
CA LEU A 400 -6.15 -3.90 -25.73
C LEU A 400 -6.24 -5.26 -26.43
N LYS A 401 -6.04 -6.38 -25.71
CA LYS A 401 -6.05 -7.74 -26.29
C LYS A 401 -7.34 -8.04 -27.10
N PRO A 402 -8.56 -7.84 -26.56
CA PRO A 402 -9.78 -8.08 -27.34
C PRO A 402 -9.93 -7.10 -28.52
N LEU A 403 -9.49 -5.84 -28.40
CA LEU A 403 -9.55 -4.86 -29.48
C LEU A 403 -8.60 -5.23 -30.64
N LEU A 404 -7.39 -5.67 -30.31
CA LEU A 404 -6.42 -6.20 -31.27
C LEU A 404 -6.97 -7.44 -31.98
N SER A 405 -7.54 -8.38 -31.23
CA SER A 405 -8.15 -9.59 -31.79
C SER A 405 -9.29 -9.24 -32.74
N ALA A 406 -10.21 -8.35 -32.33
CA ALA A 406 -11.33 -7.91 -33.14
C ALA A 406 -10.87 -7.21 -34.43
N PHE A 407 -9.85 -6.36 -34.34
CA PHE A 407 -9.26 -5.69 -35.50
C PHE A 407 -8.65 -6.68 -36.50
N TRP A 408 -7.84 -7.63 -36.03
CA TRP A 408 -7.25 -8.65 -36.90
C TRP A 408 -8.30 -9.58 -37.52
N GLN A 409 -9.33 -9.95 -36.77
CA GLN A 409 -10.43 -10.77 -37.29
C GLN A 409 -11.29 -10.01 -38.29
N ALA A 410 -11.56 -8.72 -38.09
CA ALA A 410 -12.32 -7.94 -39.06
C ALA A 410 -11.63 -7.91 -40.43
N ARG A 411 -10.29 -7.82 -40.45
CA ARG A 411 -9.46 -7.77 -41.65
C ARG A 411 -9.46 -9.05 -42.49
N THR A 412 -9.91 -10.18 -41.96
CA THR A 412 -10.08 -11.42 -42.74
C THR A 412 -11.40 -11.45 -43.51
N THR A 413 -12.24 -10.44 -43.34
CA THR A 413 -13.58 -10.34 -43.93
C THR A 413 -13.68 -9.19 -44.93
N THR A 414 -14.59 -9.29 -45.89
CA THR A 414 -14.92 -8.21 -46.85
C THR A 414 -15.94 -7.20 -46.31
N ASP A 415 -16.37 -7.34 -45.06
CA ASP A 415 -17.34 -6.43 -44.43
C ASP A 415 -16.66 -5.09 -44.09
N ALA A 416 -16.89 -4.08 -44.92
CA ALA A 416 -16.33 -2.74 -44.74
C ALA A 416 -16.82 -2.05 -43.45
N GLY A 417 -18.05 -2.33 -43.02
CA GLY A 417 -18.63 -1.76 -41.80
C GLY A 417 -17.94 -2.30 -40.55
N ARG A 418 -17.81 -3.62 -40.47
CA ARG A 418 -17.08 -4.31 -39.39
C ARG A 418 -15.61 -3.89 -39.33
N ASN A 419 -14.95 -3.81 -40.49
CA ASN A 419 -13.56 -3.32 -40.58
C ASN A 419 -13.41 -1.90 -40.04
N LYS A 420 -14.30 -0.98 -40.45
CA LYS A 420 -14.28 0.40 -39.99
C LYS A 420 -14.54 0.52 -38.48
N ALA A 421 -15.50 -0.24 -37.96
CA ALA A 421 -15.83 -0.24 -36.54
C ALA A 421 -14.65 -0.74 -35.69
N ALA A 422 -14.10 -1.91 -36.01
CA ALA A 422 -12.97 -2.49 -35.27
C ALA A 422 -11.70 -1.61 -35.34
N ALA A 423 -11.43 -1.00 -36.50
CA ALA A 423 -10.35 -0.03 -36.64
C ALA A 423 -10.57 1.19 -35.75
N LYS A 424 -11.80 1.73 -35.72
CA LYS A 424 -12.14 2.89 -34.90
C LYS A 424 -11.96 2.58 -33.41
N GLU A 425 -12.49 1.46 -32.91
CA GLU A 425 -12.41 1.10 -31.49
C GLU A 425 -10.96 0.92 -31.02
N LEU A 426 -10.13 0.21 -31.78
CA LEU A 426 -8.71 0.06 -31.46
C LEU A 426 -7.96 1.40 -31.54
N ARG A 427 -8.29 2.24 -32.53
CA ARG A 427 -7.71 3.57 -32.68
C ARG A 427 -8.10 4.48 -31.51
N ASP A 428 -9.34 4.46 -31.04
CA ASP A 428 -9.81 5.24 -29.90
C ASP A 428 -9.03 4.88 -28.63
N ALA A 429 -8.74 3.59 -28.42
CA ALA A 429 -7.88 3.11 -27.33
C ALA A 429 -6.45 3.68 -27.43
N PHE A 430 -5.84 3.69 -28.61
CA PHE A 430 -4.53 4.33 -28.83
C PHE A 430 -4.57 5.85 -28.68
N THR A 431 -5.70 6.50 -29.01
CA THR A 431 -5.90 7.92 -28.76
C THR A 431 -5.94 8.24 -27.27
N ALA A 432 -6.56 7.39 -26.45
CA ALA A 432 -6.53 7.54 -25.00
C ALA A 432 -5.10 7.47 -24.46
N MET A 433 -4.31 6.49 -24.91
CA MET A 433 -2.89 6.38 -24.56
C MET A 433 -2.09 7.62 -24.98
N ARG A 434 -2.28 8.09 -26.22
CA ARG A 434 -1.60 9.28 -26.76
C ARG A 434 -1.89 10.55 -25.97
N ARG A 435 -3.13 10.69 -25.48
CA ARG A 435 -3.59 11.86 -24.72
C ARG A 435 -3.29 11.77 -23.23
N ALA A 436 -2.89 10.61 -22.72
CA ALA A 436 -2.68 10.39 -21.30
C ALA A 436 -1.75 11.44 -20.65
N PRO A 437 -0.58 11.84 -21.23
CA PRO A 437 0.24 12.89 -20.64
C PRO A 437 -0.53 14.19 -20.38
N GLY A 438 -1.21 14.71 -21.39
CA GLY A 438 -1.93 15.98 -21.28
C GLY A 438 -3.20 15.91 -20.42
N GLY A 439 -3.76 14.72 -20.21
CA GLY A 439 -4.87 14.54 -19.27
C GLY A 439 -4.41 14.44 -17.81
N LEU A 440 -3.10 14.34 -17.55
CA LEU A 440 -2.51 14.35 -16.21
C LEU A 440 -1.83 15.68 -15.86
N ASP A 441 -1.75 16.62 -16.80
CA ASP A 441 -1.24 17.97 -16.54
C ASP A 441 -2.05 18.63 -15.40
N ASP A 442 -1.37 19.44 -14.59
CA ASP A 442 -1.93 20.13 -13.42
C ASP A 442 -2.48 19.21 -12.30
N THR A 443 -2.22 17.90 -12.39
CA THR A 443 -2.54 16.94 -11.32
C THR A 443 -1.32 16.64 -10.45
N ALA A 444 -1.54 16.13 -9.23
CA ALA A 444 -0.44 15.67 -8.37
C ALA A 444 0.40 14.51 -8.98
N LEU A 445 -0.12 13.85 -10.02
CA LEU A 445 0.56 12.76 -10.70
C LEU A 445 1.52 13.25 -11.77
N GLU A 446 1.33 14.47 -12.29
CA GLU A 446 2.03 14.97 -13.47
C GLU A 446 3.54 14.73 -13.38
N SER A 447 4.17 15.22 -12.30
CA SER A 447 5.61 15.05 -12.09
C SER A 447 6.00 13.64 -11.67
N GLU A 448 5.10 12.92 -10.99
CA GLU A 448 5.38 11.58 -10.48
C GLU A 448 5.45 10.55 -11.60
N VAL A 449 4.61 10.66 -12.63
CA VAL A 449 4.44 9.61 -13.64
C VAL A 449 4.90 10.01 -15.05
N ARG A 450 5.40 11.24 -15.23
CA ARG A 450 5.80 11.81 -16.53
C ARG A 450 6.61 10.86 -17.42
N PRO A 451 7.66 10.15 -16.92
CA PRO A 451 8.44 9.25 -17.77
C PRO A 451 7.59 8.12 -18.38
N TRP A 452 6.68 7.55 -17.60
CA TRP A 452 5.80 6.46 -18.04
C TRP A 452 4.66 6.98 -18.93
N SER A 453 4.02 8.09 -18.55
CA SER A 453 2.96 8.68 -19.36
C SER A 453 3.47 9.16 -20.72
N ASP A 454 4.65 9.78 -20.79
CA ASP A 454 5.23 10.24 -22.07
C ASP A 454 5.54 9.06 -23.00
N LYS A 455 6.08 7.97 -22.44
CA LYS A 455 6.33 6.73 -23.18
C LYS A 455 5.01 6.13 -23.68
N LEU A 456 3.98 6.08 -22.83
CA LEU A 456 2.63 5.67 -23.20
C LEU A 456 2.05 6.53 -24.33
N GLY A 457 2.28 7.84 -24.25
CA GLY A 457 1.88 8.82 -25.26
C GLY A 457 2.46 8.49 -26.65
N ARG A 458 3.76 8.14 -26.68
CA ARG A 458 4.46 7.71 -27.91
C ARG A 458 3.91 6.39 -28.44
N TYR A 459 3.67 5.41 -27.57
CA TYR A 459 3.04 4.15 -27.98
C TYR A 459 1.63 4.36 -28.55
N GLY A 460 0.84 5.25 -27.95
CA GLY A 460 -0.47 5.64 -28.48
C GLY A 460 -0.37 6.27 -29.88
N ALA A 461 0.58 7.20 -30.08
CA ALA A 461 0.80 7.81 -31.39
C ALA A 461 1.23 6.79 -32.45
N ALA A 462 2.12 5.86 -32.10
CA ALA A 462 2.56 4.78 -32.98
C ALA A 462 1.41 3.81 -33.29
N GLY A 463 0.60 3.45 -32.30
CA GLY A 463 -0.57 2.59 -32.45
C GLY A 463 -1.63 3.20 -33.37
N GLU A 464 -1.94 4.49 -33.22
CA GLU A 464 -2.81 5.21 -34.16
C GLU A 464 -2.29 5.12 -35.60
N ALA A 465 -1.00 5.42 -35.82
CA ALA A 465 -0.39 5.37 -37.15
C ALA A 465 -0.41 3.96 -37.75
N ALA A 466 -0.21 2.92 -36.93
CA ALA A 466 -0.29 1.53 -37.37
C ALA A 466 -1.71 1.13 -37.79
N VAL A 467 -2.73 1.52 -37.01
CA VAL A 467 -4.14 1.26 -37.36
C VAL A 467 -4.52 2.02 -38.62
N ASP A 468 -4.16 3.31 -38.73
CA ASP A 468 -4.44 4.16 -39.88
C ASP A 468 -3.82 3.57 -41.17
N MET A 469 -2.55 3.12 -41.09
CA MET A 469 -1.83 2.46 -42.20
C MET A 469 -2.55 1.19 -42.64
N LEU A 470 -2.85 0.30 -41.70
CA LEU A 470 -3.46 -0.99 -41.99
C LEU A 470 -4.88 -0.81 -42.53
N ALA A 471 -5.66 0.11 -41.96
CA ALA A 471 -7.02 0.39 -42.42
C ALA A 471 -7.04 1.02 -43.82
N ALA A 472 -6.08 1.90 -44.16
CA ALA A 472 -5.94 2.46 -45.50
C ALA A 472 -5.57 1.38 -46.53
N ALA A 473 -4.59 0.53 -46.22
CA ALA A 473 -4.20 -0.59 -47.08
C ALA A 473 -5.38 -1.54 -47.35
N GLY A 474 -6.21 -1.82 -46.33
CA GLY A 474 -7.40 -2.66 -46.50
C GLY A 474 -8.48 -2.07 -47.41
N ARG A 475 -8.46 -0.75 -47.67
CA ARG A 475 -9.36 -0.07 -48.62
C ARG A 475 -8.74 0.16 -50.00
N GLY A 476 -7.48 -0.25 -50.21
CA GLY A 476 -6.73 0.05 -51.44
C GLY A 476 -6.29 1.51 -51.56
N ASP A 477 -6.20 2.24 -50.45
CA ASP A 477 -5.71 3.63 -50.42
C ASP A 477 -4.20 3.64 -50.15
N ASP A 478 -3.41 3.36 -51.18
CA ASP A 478 -1.96 3.22 -51.09
C ASP A 478 -1.27 4.52 -50.65
N THR A 479 -1.83 5.68 -51.02
CA THR A 479 -1.27 6.98 -50.63
C THR A 479 -1.42 7.20 -49.14
N ALA A 480 -2.63 7.00 -48.58
CA ALA A 480 -2.84 7.14 -47.15
C ALA A 480 -2.07 6.07 -46.35
N ALA A 481 -1.98 4.84 -46.87
CA ALA A 481 -1.18 3.78 -46.25
C ALA A 481 0.30 4.15 -46.18
N TRP A 482 0.88 4.68 -47.26
CA TRP A 482 2.27 5.12 -47.30
C TRP A 482 2.54 6.31 -46.36
N GLN A 483 1.65 7.30 -46.32
CA GLN A 483 1.78 8.44 -45.39
C GLN A 483 1.74 7.99 -43.93
N ALA A 484 0.82 7.09 -43.56
CA ALA A 484 0.73 6.55 -42.22
C ALA A 484 1.95 5.67 -41.85
N SER A 485 2.48 4.89 -42.82
CA SER A 485 3.73 4.15 -42.66
C SER A 485 4.92 5.06 -42.36
N ARG A 486 5.05 6.19 -43.07
CA ARG A 486 6.10 7.19 -42.78
C ARG A 486 5.97 7.81 -41.40
N ARG A 487 4.74 8.11 -40.96
CA ARG A 487 4.48 8.60 -39.62
C ARG A 487 4.87 7.56 -38.57
N LEU A 488 4.50 6.30 -38.76
CA LEU A 488 4.89 5.19 -37.87
C LEU A 488 6.41 5.03 -37.80
N ALA A 489 7.12 5.13 -38.94
CA ALA A 489 8.57 5.03 -39.00
C ALA A 489 9.28 6.16 -38.23
N ALA A 490 8.70 7.36 -38.18
CA ALA A 490 9.26 8.48 -37.41
C ALA A 490 8.99 8.40 -35.89
N LEU A 491 8.08 7.51 -35.46
CA LEU A 491 7.69 7.33 -34.06
C LEU A 491 8.37 6.11 -33.40
N ARG A 492 9.03 5.27 -34.19
CA ARG A 492 9.89 4.17 -33.73
C ARG A 492 11.31 4.69 -33.56
#